data_AF-A0A7J5A2X5-F1
#
_entry.id   AF-A0A7J5A2X5-F1
#
_cell.length_a   1.000
_cell.length_b   1.000
_cell.length_c   1.000
_cell.angle_alpha   90.00
_cell.angle_beta   90.00
_cell.angle_gamma   90.00
#
_symmetry.space_group_name_H-M   'P 1'
#
loop_
_entity.id
_entity.type
_entity.pdbx_description
1 polymer ?
#
loop_
_entity_poly.entity_id
_entity_poly.type
_entity_poly.pdbx_seq_one_letter_code
_entity_poly.pdbx_strand_id
1 'polypeptide(L)'
;RELLAELAAGGAALPTRRDERWRWPLPPAASRRVETLPGVELRRIAAAAAGALRDASTHGVGGRAVGQRALRDALLDHVPVVVTPEDPPGEPVEVTQRMVQGVVRMGFLGPAEGVAGTVGGGDVQVRTVGRWVGLVGPYGAIWSQKATELAVRPL
;
A
#
# COMPACT_ATOMS: atom_id res chain seq x y z
N ARG A 1 11.29 12.05 -24.67
CA ARG A 1 11.98 10.76 -24.91
C ARG A 1 11.45 9.74 -23.93
N GLU A 2 11.19 8.52 -24.38
CA GLU A 2 10.84 7.41 -23.49
C GLU A 2 12.09 6.99 -22.72
N LEU A 3 11.98 6.88 -21.38
CA LEU A 3 13.08 6.52 -20.47
C LEU A 3 13.81 5.25 -20.91
N LEU A 4 13.04 4.25 -21.37
CA LEU A 4 13.58 2.95 -21.78
C LEU A 4 14.50 3.06 -23.01
N ALA A 5 14.17 3.92 -23.97
CA ALA A 5 15.00 4.14 -25.15
C ALA A 5 16.32 4.84 -24.80
N GLU A 6 16.31 5.78 -23.84
CA GLU A 6 17.52 6.45 -23.37
C GLU A 6 18.45 5.49 -22.60
N LEU A 7 17.88 4.66 -21.72
CA LEU A 7 18.64 3.64 -20.99
C LEU A 7 19.25 2.59 -21.94
N ALA A 8 18.48 2.15 -22.95
CA ALA A 8 18.98 1.21 -23.95
C ALA A 8 20.14 1.79 -24.79
N ALA A 9 20.17 3.11 -24.96
CA ALA A 9 21.26 3.82 -25.62
C ALA A 9 22.47 4.11 -24.69
N GLY A 10 22.44 3.65 -23.44
CA GLY A 10 23.49 3.93 -22.44
C GLY A 10 23.47 5.37 -21.91
N GLY A 11 22.40 6.12 -22.18
CA GLY A 11 22.23 7.49 -21.71
C GLY A 11 21.71 7.55 -20.27
N ALA A 12 21.93 8.70 -19.63
CA ALA A 12 21.50 8.97 -18.26
C ALA A 12 20.46 10.11 -18.17
N ALA A 13 19.96 10.60 -19.30
CA ALA A 13 19.01 11.71 -19.31
C ALA A 13 17.64 11.27 -18.78
N LEU A 14 17.19 11.89 -17.69
CA LEU A 14 15.86 11.63 -17.14
C LEU A 14 14.79 12.43 -17.90
N PRO A 15 13.59 11.87 -18.10
CA PRO A 15 12.45 12.64 -18.58
C PRO A 15 12.15 13.83 -17.67
N THR A 16 11.64 14.92 -18.25
CA THR A 16 11.14 16.06 -17.47
C THR A 16 10.09 15.59 -16.47
N ARG A 17 10.16 16.09 -15.23
CA ARG A 17 9.12 15.88 -14.22
C ARG A 17 7.78 16.39 -14.75
N ARG A 18 6.71 15.67 -14.44
CA ARG A 18 5.34 16.03 -14.84
C ARG A 18 4.42 16.12 -13.63
N ASP A 19 4.99 16.30 -12.45
CA ASP A 19 4.25 16.36 -11.18
C ASP A 19 3.25 17.52 -11.21
N GLU A 20 3.56 18.60 -11.95
CA GLU A 20 2.66 19.73 -12.17
C GLU A 20 1.38 19.39 -12.94
N ARG A 21 1.36 18.24 -13.64
CA ARG A 21 0.19 17.75 -14.40
C ARG A 21 -0.72 16.86 -13.55
N TRP A 22 -0.31 16.49 -12.34
CA TRP A 22 -1.09 15.67 -11.44
C TRP A 22 -2.33 16.43 -10.94
N ARG A 23 -3.50 15.79 -10.98
CA ARG A 23 -4.79 16.42 -10.61
C ARG A 23 -5.38 15.94 -9.29
N TRP A 24 -4.82 14.87 -8.73
CA TRP A 24 -5.31 14.31 -7.47
C TRP A 24 -4.61 14.95 -6.28
N PRO A 25 -5.26 15.01 -5.11
CA PRO A 25 -4.61 15.54 -3.91
C PRO A 25 -3.37 14.71 -3.61
N LEU A 26 -2.28 15.40 -3.29
CA LEU A 26 -1.07 14.78 -2.76
C LEU A 26 -1.12 14.81 -1.23
N PRO A 27 -0.53 13.80 -0.56
CA PRO A 27 -0.32 13.91 0.87
C PRO A 27 0.56 15.14 1.15
N PRO A 28 0.35 15.85 2.28
CA PRO A 28 1.24 16.95 2.65
C PRO A 28 2.69 16.48 2.80
N ALA A 29 3.63 17.40 2.53
CA ALA A 29 5.05 17.10 2.45
C ALA A 29 5.65 16.56 3.76
N ALA A 30 5.15 17.03 4.91
CA ALA A 30 5.54 16.55 6.22
C ALA A 30 4.49 15.56 6.75
N SER A 31 4.95 14.39 7.18
CA SER A 31 4.12 13.37 7.83
C SER A 31 4.82 12.82 9.07
N ARG A 32 4.07 12.27 10.01
CA ARG A 32 4.60 11.65 11.22
C ARG A 32 4.74 10.14 11.02
N ARG A 33 5.86 9.56 11.44
CA ARG A 33 6.00 8.09 11.55
C ARG A 33 5.31 7.62 12.83
N VAL A 34 4.50 6.60 12.71
CA VAL A 34 3.77 5.98 13.82
C VAL A 34 4.40 4.63 14.20
N GLU A 35 4.81 3.83 13.23
CA GLU A 35 5.40 2.51 13.44
C GLU A 35 6.35 2.13 12.28
N THR A 36 7.22 1.16 12.50
CA THR A 36 8.03 0.52 11.47
C THR A 36 7.72 -0.98 11.40
N LEU A 37 7.22 -1.43 10.26
CA LEU A 37 6.88 -2.83 9.99
C LEU A 37 7.99 -3.49 9.15
N PRO A 38 8.37 -4.74 9.44
CA PRO A 38 9.24 -5.49 8.55
C PRO A 38 8.55 -5.73 7.20
N GLY A 39 9.24 -5.45 6.08
CA GLY A 39 8.67 -5.64 4.74
C GLY A 39 8.31 -7.11 4.43
N VAL A 40 8.96 -8.07 5.10
CA VAL A 40 8.61 -9.49 5.03
C VAL A 40 7.20 -9.79 5.54
N GLU A 41 6.72 -9.09 6.58
CA GLU A 41 5.37 -9.31 7.09
C GLU A 41 4.31 -8.83 6.09
N LEU A 42 4.54 -7.68 5.45
CA LEU A 42 3.64 -7.19 4.39
C LEU A 42 3.58 -8.15 3.19
N ARG A 43 4.70 -8.81 2.85
CA ARG A 43 4.70 -9.87 1.84
C ARG A 43 3.90 -11.10 2.27
N ARG A 44 4.04 -11.53 3.52
CA ARG A 44 3.26 -12.66 4.07
C ARG A 44 1.76 -12.35 4.05
N ILE A 45 1.36 -11.15 4.48
CA ILE A 45 -0.04 -10.70 4.43
C ILE A 45 -0.56 -10.70 2.98
N ALA A 46 0.24 -10.18 2.03
CA ALA A 46 -0.14 -10.19 0.62
C ALA A 46 -0.33 -11.61 0.06
N ALA A 47 0.56 -12.54 0.42
CA ALA A 47 0.47 -13.94 0.02
C ALA A 47 -0.74 -14.64 0.65
N ALA A 48 -1.00 -14.42 1.94
CA ALA A 48 -2.14 -14.97 2.65
C ALA A 48 -3.47 -14.52 2.03
N ALA A 49 -3.59 -13.22 1.71
CA ALA A 49 -4.77 -12.69 1.02
C ALA A 49 -4.97 -13.29 -0.38
N ALA A 50 -3.89 -13.55 -1.12
CA ALA A 50 -3.97 -14.22 -2.40
C ALA A 50 -4.44 -15.68 -2.25
N GLY A 51 -4.01 -16.37 -1.17
CA GLY A 51 -4.53 -17.68 -0.78
C GLY A 51 -6.04 -17.63 -0.50
N ALA A 52 -6.44 -16.76 0.42
CA ALA A 52 -7.84 -16.59 0.80
C ALA A 52 -8.75 -16.27 -0.40
N LEU A 53 -8.29 -15.45 -1.35
CA LEU A 53 -9.03 -15.16 -2.58
C LEU A 53 -9.22 -16.41 -3.46
N ARG A 54 -8.17 -17.22 -3.63
CA ARG A 54 -8.25 -18.48 -4.39
C ARG A 54 -9.18 -19.49 -3.71
N ASP A 55 -9.09 -19.61 -2.39
CA ASP A 55 -9.91 -20.54 -1.63
C ASP A 55 -11.39 -20.15 -1.70
N ALA A 56 -11.70 -18.87 -1.46
CA ALA A 56 -13.07 -18.36 -1.51
C ALA A 56 -13.65 -18.34 -2.93
N SER A 57 -12.83 -18.16 -3.97
CA SER A 57 -13.30 -18.26 -5.36
C SER A 57 -13.62 -19.69 -5.77
N THR A 58 -12.95 -20.68 -5.18
CA THR A 58 -13.14 -22.10 -5.48
C THR A 58 -14.28 -22.72 -4.67
N HIS A 59 -14.33 -22.42 -3.37
CA HIS A 59 -15.23 -23.08 -2.42
C HIS A 59 -16.41 -22.21 -1.96
N GLY A 60 -16.42 -20.92 -2.35
CA GLY A 60 -17.35 -19.94 -1.80
C GLY A 60 -16.97 -19.50 -0.38
N VAL A 61 -17.80 -18.64 0.20
CA VAL A 61 -17.65 -18.14 1.58
C VAL A 61 -18.79 -18.70 2.42
N GLY A 62 -18.46 -19.49 3.45
CA GLY A 62 -19.47 -20.18 4.25
C GLY A 62 -20.36 -21.13 3.43
N GLY A 63 -19.80 -21.77 2.40
CA GLY A 63 -20.51 -22.67 1.49
C GLY A 63 -21.38 -21.99 0.43
N ARG A 64 -21.35 -20.65 0.32
CA ARG A 64 -22.10 -19.90 -0.71
C ARG A 64 -21.16 -19.28 -1.73
N ALA A 65 -21.50 -19.43 -3.00
CA ALA A 65 -20.81 -18.73 -4.08
C ALA A 65 -20.95 -17.20 -3.91
N VAL A 66 -19.83 -16.48 -4.06
CA VAL A 66 -19.77 -15.01 -4.01
C VAL A 66 -19.15 -14.53 -5.31
N GLY A 67 -19.70 -13.47 -5.90
CA GLY A 67 -19.16 -12.88 -7.12
C GLY A 67 -17.73 -12.36 -6.93
N GLN A 68 -16.88 -12.53 -7.94
CA GLN A 68 -15.46 -12.14 -7.90
C GLN A 68 -15.24 -10.67 -7.53
N ARG A 69 -16.10 -9.78 -8.02
CA ARG A 69 -16.06 -8.36 -7.67
C ARG A 69 -16.27 -8.15 -6.17
N ALA A 70 -17.34 -8.70 -5.61
CA ALA A 70 -17.67 -8.54 -4.21
C ALA A 70 -16.56 -9.12 -3.30
N LEU A 71 -16.04 -10.30 -3.66
CA LEU A 71 -14.95 -10.93 -2.93
C LEU A 71 -13.67 -10.09 -2.95
N ARG A 72 -13.28 -9.58 -4.12
CA ARG A 72 -12.11 -8.72 -4.26
C ARG A 72 -12.28 -7.40 -3.52
N ASP A 73 -13.43 -6.75 -3.65
CA ASP A 73 -13.68 -5.46 -3.02
C ASP A 73 -13.64 -5.60 -1.48
N ALA A 74 -14.30 -6.63 -0.94
CA ALA A 74 -14.22 -6.98 0.48
C ALA A 74 -12.79 -7.28 0.95
N LEU A 75 -12.02 -8.05 0.16
CA LEU A 75 -10.62 -8.36 0.49
C LEU A 75 -9.75 -7.10 0.50
N LEU A 76 -9.93 -6.18 -0.46
CA LEU A 76 -9.13 -4.96 -0.55
C LEU A 76 -9.46 -3.95 0.56
N ASP A 77 -10.70 -3.95 1.04
CA ASP A 77 -11.14 -3.10 2.16
C ASP A 77 -10.84 -3.70 3.54
N HIS A 78 -10.48 -4.99 3.61
CA HIS A 78 -10.03 -5.62 4.86
C HIS A 78 -8.83 -4.90 5.47
N VAL A 79 -8.78 -4.82 6.81
CA VAL A 79 -7.71 -4.20 7.59
C VAL A 79 -6.87 -5.30 8.26
N PRO A 80 -5.81 -5.81 7.59
CA PRO A 80 -4.96 -6.85 8.15
C PRO A 80 -4.01 -6.35 9.24
N VAL A 81 -3.74 -5.04 9.30
CA VAL A 81 -2.82 -4.44 10.27
C VAL A 81 -3.46 -3.22 10.90
N VAL A 82 -3.43 -3.19 12.23
CA VAL A 82 -3.83 -2.05 13.05
C VAL A 82 -2.64 -1.66 13.90
N VAL A 83 -2.20 -0.41 13.78
CA VAL A 83 -1.10 0.14 14.56
C VAL A 83 -1.68 1.04 15.64
N THR A 84 -1.37 0.77 16.90
CA THR A 84 -1.78 1.64 18.03
C THR A 84 -0.63 2.59 18.35
N PRO A 85 -0.77 3.91 18.12
CA PRO A 85 0.29 4.86 18.48
C PRO A 85 0.50 4.90 19.99
N GLU A 86 1.73 4.81 20.46
CA GLU A 86 2.06 4.88 21.89
C GLU A 86 2.47 6.30 22.35
N ASP A 87 3.18 7.08 21.53
CA ASP A 87 3.67 8.41 21.92
C ASP A 87 3.61 9.50 20.82
N PRO A 88 2.77 10.55 21.00
CA PRO A 88 1.64 10.57 21.93
C PRO A 88 0.62 9.49 21.54
N PRO A 89 -0.15 8.97 22.53
CA PRO A 89 -1.22 8.03 22.27
C PRO A 89 -2.27 8.66 21.35
N GLY A 90 -2.87 7.84 20.49
CA GLY A 90 -3.84 8.29 19.50
C GLY A 90 -4.77 7.19 19.01
N GLU A 91 -5.65 7.54 18.08
CA GLU A 91 -6.54 6.56 17.44
C GLU A 91 -5.74 5.47 16.71
N PRO A 92 -6.20 4.21 16.76
CA PRO A 92 -5.58 3.14 15.99
C PRO A 92 -5.54 3.47 14.49
N VAL A 93 -4.39 3.25 13.88
CA VAL A 93 -4.14 3.49 12.47
C VAL A 93 -4.38 2.19 11.70
N GLU A 94 -5.45 2.18 10.92
CA GLU A 94 -5.82 1.05 10.06
C GLU A 94 -5.00 1.06 8.76
N VAL A 95 -4.31 -0.04 8.48
CA VAL A 95 -3.64 -0.28 7.20
C VAL A 95 -4.47 -1.30 6.43
N THR A 96 -5.10 -0.85 5.35
CA THR A 96 -5.97 -1.71 4.51
C THR A 96 -5.14 -2.63 3.62
N GLN A 97 -5.74 -3.75 3.22
CA GLN A 97 -5.15 -4.69 2.29
C GLN A 97 -4.88 -4.05 0.92
N ARG A 98 -5.66 -3.05 0.51
CA ARG A 98 -5.38 -2.23 -0.68
C ARG A 98 -4.00 -1.57 -0.60
N MET A 99 -3.63 -1.01 0.56
CA MET A 99 -2.31 -0.40 0.75
C MET A 99 -1.18 -1.44 0.70
N VAL A 100 -1.37 -2.57 1.39
CA VAL A 100 -0.42 -3.69 1.39
C VAL A 100 -0.19 -4.22 -0.03
N GLN A 101 -1.25 -4.44 -0.79
CA GLN A 101 -1.15 -4.90 -2.18
C GLN A 101 -0.42 -3.90 -3.05
N GLY A 102 -0.72 -2.60 -2.91
CA GLY A 102 -0.07 -1.61 -3.74
C GLY A 102 1.43 -1.48 -3.43
N VAL A 103 1.85 -1.49 -2.15
CA VAL A 103 3.30 -1.40 -1.83
C VAL A 103 4.06 -2.65 -2.32
N VAL A 104 3.46 -3.83 -2.22
CA VAL A 104 4.05 -5.10 -2.70
C VAL A 104 4.10 -5.15 -4.23
N ARG A 105 2.97 -4.87 -4.90
CA ARG A 105 2.84 -4.99 -6.37
C ARG A 105 3.64 -3.93 -7.12
N MET A 106 3.85 -2.76 -6.53
CA MET A 106 4.71 -1.72 -7.11
C MET A 106 6.20 -1.96 -6.84
N GLY A 107 6.56 -3.01 -6.09
CA GLY A 107 7.95 -3.33 -5.79
C GLY A 107 8.63 -2.39 -4.78
N PHE A 108 7.85 -1.58 -4.05
CA PHE A 108 8.40 -0.55 -3.15
C PHE A 108 9.15 -1.10 -1.94
N LEU A 109 8.94 -2.38 -1.62
CA LEU A 109 9.63 -3.10 -0.55
C LEU A 109 11.06 -3.53 -0.93
N GLY A 110 11.43 -3.44 -2.21
CA GLY A 110 12.69 -3.99 -2.71
C GLY A 110 12.69 -5.52 -2.83
N PRO A 111 13.84 -6.09 -3.23
CA PRO A 111 14.01 -7.53 -3.41
C PRO A 111 13.66 -8.31 -2.13
N ALA A 112 13.10 -9.51 -2.33
CA ALA A 112 12.69 -10.37 -1.22
C ALA A 112 13.89 -10.98 -0.49
N GLU A 113 14.97 -11.26 -1.23
CA GLU A 113 16.22 -11.78 -0.72
C GLU A 113 17.23 -10.64 -0.56
N GLY A 114 17.77 -10.52 0.64
CA GLY A 114 18.86 -9.59 0.91
C GLY A 114 20.11 -10.02 0.17
N VAL A 115 20.74 -9.08 -0.53
CA VAL A 115 22.18 -9.18 -0.84
C VAL A 115 22.88 -9.43 0.50
N ALA A 116 23.78 -10.41 0.56
CA ALA A 116 24.49 -10.79 1.78
C ALA A 116 25.00 -9.53 2.53
N GLY A 117 24.39 -9.24 3.69
CA GLY A 117 24.62 -8.02 4.47
C GLY A 117 23.37 -7.20 4.79
N THR A 118 22.23 -7.42 4.10
CA THR A 118 20.95 -6.80 4.45
C THR A 118 20.01 -7.83 5.06
N VAL A 119 19.73 -7.71 6.36
CA VAL A 119 18.70 -8.51 7.02
C VAL A 119 17.35 -8.14 6.40
N GLY A 120 16.70 -9.12 5.74
CA GLY A 120 15.27 -9.22 5.47
C GLY A 120 14.52 -7.97 4.98
N GLY A 121 14.03 -8.02 3.73
CA GLY A 121 12.95 -7.18 3.19
C GLY A 121 12.69 -5.82 3.85
N GLY A 122 13.22 -4.76 3.24
CA GLY A 122 13.38 -3.46 3.88
C GLY A 122 12.21 -2.93 4.70
N ASP A 123 12.55 -2.27 5.79
CA ASP A 123 11.65 -1.66 6.75
C ASP A 123 10.65 -0.71 6.09
N VAL A 124 9.38 -0.83 6.50
CA VAL A 124 8.28 -0.02 5.98
C VAL A 124 7.73 0.84 7.10
N GLN A 125 7.73 2.15 6.89
CA GLN A 125 7.19 3.08 7.86
C GLN A 125 5.69 3.24 7.65
N VAL A 126 4.92 3.05 8.72
CA VAL A 126 3.53 3.50 8.79
C VAL A 126 3.56 4.97 9.17
N ARG A 127 3.00 5.82 8.31
CA ARG A 127 3.00 7.27 8.49
C ARG A 127 1.60 7.84 8.44
N THR A 128 1.37 8.93 9.14
CA THR A 128 0.09 9.64 9.14
C THR A 128 0.29 11.14 8.90
N VAL A 129 -0.69 11.76 8.24
CA VAL A 129 -0.77 13.22 8.10
C VAL A 129 -2.22 13.65 7.85
N GLY A 130 -2.82 14.32 8.82
CA GLY A 130 -4.26 14.60 8.79
C GLY A 130 -5.06 13.31 8.63
N ARG A 131 -5.82 13.18 7.53
CA ARG A 131 -6.64 11.99 7.20
C ARG A 131 -5.91 10.94 6.36
N TRP A 132 -4.65 11.18 6.02
CA TRP A 132 -3.86 10.27 5.21
C TRP A 132 -3.15 9.26 6.08
N VAL A 133 -3.20 8.00 5.66
CA VAL A 133 -2.34 6.92 6.14
C VAL A 133 -1.41 6.54 4.99
N GLY A 134 -0.13 6.33 5.31
CA GLY A 134 0.90 6.01 4.35
C GLY A 134 1.70 4.78 4.74
N LEU A 135 2.05 3.96 3.75
CA LEU A 135 3.11 2.96 3.85
C LEU A 135 4.30 3.45 3.02
N VAL A 136 5.42 3.74 3.67
CA VAL A 136 6.65 4.22 3.02
C VAL A 136 7.70 3.13 3.11
N GLY A 137 7.95 2.47 1.98
CA GLY A 137 9.03 1.50 1.82
C GLY A 137 10.29 2.14 1.23
N PRO A 138 11.38 1.37 1.10
CA PRO A 138 12.67 1.88 0.62
C PRO A 138 12.63 2.52 -0.78
N TYR A 139 11.76 2.04 -1.67
CA TYR A 139 11.72 2.46 -3.08
C TYR A 139 10.45 3.24 -3.46
N GLY A 140 9.57 3.52 -2.51
CA GLY A 140 8.36 4.28 -2.78
C GLY A 140 7.37 4.27 -1.64
N ALA A 141 6.27 5.01 -1.84
CA ALA A 141 5.23 5.18 -0.85
C ALA A 141 3.85 4.99 -1.47
N ILE A 142 2.94 4.42 -0.69
CA ILE A 142 1.51 4.46 -0.95
C ILE A 142 0.83 5.28 0.12
N TRP A 143 -0.09 6.12 -0.32
CA TRP A 143 -0.94 6.94 0.52
C TRP A 143 -2.39 6.62 0.25
N SER A 144 -3.17 6.52 1.32
CA SER A 144 -4.61 6.31 1.27
C SER A 144 -5.28 7.33 2.18
N GLN A 145 -6.37 7.91 1.70
CA GLN A 145 -7.29 8.70 2.50
C GLN A 145 -8.55 7.87 2.68
N LYS A 146 -9.02 7.68 3.91
CA LYS A 146 -10.34 7.07 4.13
C LYS A 146 -11.37 8.00 3.50
N ALA A 147 -12.12 7.51 2.51
CA ALA A 147 -13.15 8.31 1.86
C ALA A 147 -14.13 8.77 2.95
N THR A 148 -14.37 10.09 3.02
CA THR A 148 -15.45 10.61 3.87
C THR A 148 -16.75 10.02 3.34
N GLU A 149 -17.62 9.53 4.23
CA GLU A 149 -19.00 9.23 3.85
C GLU A 149 -19.57 10.44 3.11
N LEU A 150 -19.91 10.24 1.84
CA LEU A 150 -20.67 11.22 1.07
C LEU A 150 -22.09 11.18 1.64
N ALA A 151 -22.35 12.02 2.64
CA ALA A 151 -23.70 12.25 3.12
C ALA A 151 -24.47 13.03 2.04
N VAL A 152 -25.26 12.32 1.24
CA VAL A 152 -26.24 12.95 0.36
C VAL A 152 -27.37 13.46 1.25
N ARG A 153 -27.46 14.79 1.44
CA ARG A 153 -28.65 15.38 2.04
C ARG A 153 -29.73 15.45 0.95
N PRO A 154 -30.90 14.80 1.11
CA PRO A 154 -32.02 15.05 0.22
C PRO A 154 -32.42 16.53 0.35
N LEU A 155 -32.73 17.16 -0.78
CA LEU A 155 -33.36 18.48 -0.83
C LEU A 155 -34.84 18.36 -0.50
#